data_AF-A0AAD8A4Y1-F1
#
_entry.id   AF-A0AAD8A4Y1-F1
#
_cell.length_a   1.000
_cell.length_b   1.000
_cell.length_c   1.000
_cell.angle_alpha   90.00
_cell.angle_beta   90.00
_cell.angle_gamma   90.00
#
_symmetry.space_group_name_H-M   'P 1'
#
loop_
_entity.id
_entity.type
_entity.pdbx_description
1 polymer ?
#
loop_
_entity_poly.entity_id
_entity_poly.type
_entity_poly.pdbx_seq_one_letter_code
_entity_poly.pdbx_strand_id
1 'polypeptide(L)'
;MLMPKKNRVAIYEYLFKEGVMVAKKDFHAPKHPELENIPNLQVIKAMQSLKSRGFVSEQFAWRHFYWYLTNDGISYLRNYLHLPAEIVPSTLKRQTRPETARPRPTAPRSEGARPAEDRAAYRRAPGASSGGPDKKAEVGAGTGDLEFRGGFGRGQRGGQQ
;
A
#
# COMPACT_ATOMS: atom_id res chain seq x y z
N MET A 1 1.31 3.43 -34.37
CA MET A 1 1.19 4.91 -34.52
C MET A 1 2.51 5.44 -35.04
N LEU A 2 2.48 6.29 -36.06
CA LEU A 2 3.67 7.04 -36.48
C LEU A 2 3.98 8.12 -35.43
N MET A 3 5.18 8.10 -34.86
CA MET A 3 5.61 9.03 -33.82
C MET A 3 7.06 9.46 -34.08
N PRO A 4 7.40 10.75 -33.91
CA PRO A 4 8.78 11.22 -33.98
C PRO A 4 9.70 10.40 -33.07
N LYS A 5 10.89 10.04 -33.57
CA LYS A 5 11.86 9.24 -32.79
C LYS A 5 12.23 9.93 -31.48
N LYS A 6 12.42 11.26 -31.52
CA LYS A 6 12.73 12.09 -30.34
C LYS A 6 11.70 11.91 -29.21
N ASN A 7 10.41 12.02 -29.54
CA ASN A 7 9.34 11.89 -28.54
C ASN A 7 9.26 10.48 -27.97
N ARG A 8 9.45 9.47 -28.82
CA ARG A 8 9.43 8.07 -28.39
C ARG A 8 10.57 7.75 -27.42
N VAL A 9 11.77 8.22 -27.72
CA VAL A 9 12.95 8.07 -26.86
C VAL A 9 12.71 8.77 -25.53
N ALA A 10 12.24 10.02 -25.53
CA ALA A 10 11.93 10.76 -24.30
C ALA A 10 10.87 10.08 -23.42
N ILE A 11 9.82 9.50 -24.01
CA ILE A 11 8.83 8.69 -23.26
C ILE A 11 9.49 7.48 -22.59
N TYR A 12 10.38 6.79 -23.31
CA TYR A 12 11.06 5.59 -22.81
C TYR A 12 12.10 5.93 -21.74
N GLU A 13 12.84 7.02 -21.90
CA GLU A 13 13.78 7.52 -20.90
C GLU A 13 13.04 7.87 -19.60
N TYR A 14 11.92 8.58 -19.69
CA TYR A 14 11.11 8.90 -18.52
C TYR A 14 10.57 7.65 -17.82
N LEU A 15 9.98 6.73 -18.59
CA LEU A 15 9.47 5.47 -18.06
C LEU A 15 10.59 4.65 -17.38
N PHE A 16 11.79 4.62 -17.96
CA PHE A 16 12.92 3.89 -17.39
C PHE A 16 13.49 4.58 -16.14
N LYS A 17 13.48 5.91 -16.10
CA LYS A 17 13.94 6.68 -14.93
C LYS A 17 13.04 6.44 -13.73
N GLU A 18 11.74 6.63 -13.89
CA GLU A 18 10.79 6.52 -12.78
C GLU A 18 10.37 5.07 -12.50
N GLY A 19 10.23 4.25 -13.55
CA GLY A 19 9.70 2.88 -13.46
C GLY A 19 8.17 2.80 -13.44
N VAL A 20 7.49 3.94 -13.39
CA VAL A 20 6.03 4.09 -13.38
C VAL A 20 5.66 5.26 -14.29
N MET A 21 4.49 5.21 -14.93
CA MET A 21 3.96 6.33 -15.70
C MET A 21 2.45 6.40 -15.53
N VAL A 22 1.90 7.62 -15.46
CA VAL A 22 0.47 7.85 -15.29
C VAL A 22 -0.04 8.82 -16.34
N ALA A 23 -1.08 8.44 -17.09
CA ALA A 23 -1.72 9.36 -18.03
C ALA A 23 -3.24 9.38 -17.89
N LYS A 24 -3.82 10.57 -17.93
CA LYS A 24 -5.28 10.72 -18.08
C LYS A 24 -5.71 10.22 -19.46
N LYS A 25 -6.82 9.50 -19.56
CA LYS A 25 -7.46 9.10 -20.82
C LYS A 25 -8.12 10.31 -21.48
N ASP A 26 -7.27 11.14 -22.06
CA ASP A 26 -7.61 12.30 -22.86
C ASP A 26 -6.67 12.36 -24.06
N PHE A 27 -7.19 12.06 -25.24
CA PHE A 27 -6.39 12.00 -26.47
C PHE A 27 -6.16 13.37 -27.10
N HIS A 28 -6.87 14.40 -26.66
CA HIS A 28 -6.80 15.75 -27.22
C HIS A 28 -5.94 16.70 -26.39
N ALA A 29 -5.55 16.28 -25.18
CA ALA A 29 -4.63 17.04 -24.36
C ALA A 29 -3.33 17.32 -25.13
N PRO A 30 -2.97 18.61 -25.34
CA PRO A 30 -1.85 18.99 -26.18
C PRO A 30 -0.49 18.61 -25.57
N LYS A 31 -0.44 18.47 -24.25
CA LYS A 31 0.76 18.17 -23.47
C LYS A 31 0.43 17.17 -22.35
N HIS A 32 1.42 16.36 -22.01
CA HIS A 32 1.38 15.49 -20.84
C HIS A 32 1.97 16.23 -19.62
N PRO A 33 1.42 16.08 -18.40
CA PRO A 33 1.89 16.83 -17.22
C PRO A 33 3.37 16.61 -16.88
N GLU A 34 3.89 15.40 -17.05
CA GLU A 34 5.30 15.07 -16.75
C GLU A 34 6.23 15.29 -17.95
N LEU A 35 5.68 15.44 -19.16
CA LEU A 35 6.41 15.55 -20.42
C LEU A 35 5.89 16.76 -21.21
N GLU A 36 6.43 17.94 -20.91
CA GLU A 36 5.94 19.24 -21.41
C GLU A 36 5.89 19.36 -22.95
N ASN A 37 6.79 18.66 -23.64
CA ASN A 37 6.95 18.75 -25.10
C ASN A 37 6.18 17.65 -25.86
N ILE A 38 5.49 16.74 -25.18
CA ILE A 38 4.94 15.54 -25.79
C ILE A 38 3.42 15.50 -25.63
N PRO A 39 2.66 15.34 -26.73
CA PRO A 39 1.21 15.18 -26.67
C PRO A 39 0.81 13.92 -25.92
N ASN A 40 -0.26 14.00 -25.11
CA ASN A 40 -0.72 12.88 -24.30
C ASN A 40 -1.13 11.65 -25.13
N LEU A 41 -1.66 11.87 -26.34
CA LEU A 41 -1.96 10.80 -27.30
C LEU A 41 -0.73 9.92 -27.58
N GLN A 42 0.44 10.54 -27.78
CA GLN A 42 1.67 9.82 -28.09
C GLN A 42 2.08 8.93 -26.91
N VAL A 43 1.98 9.46 -25.69
CA VAL A 43 2.25 8.70 -24.46
C VAL A 43 1.33 7.47 -24.37
N ILE A 44 0.01 7.66 -24.50
CA ILE A 44 -0.96 6.57 -24.40
C ILE A 44 -0.69 5.49 -25.46
N LYS A 45 -0.40 5.89 -26.70
CA LYS A 45 -0.15 4.93 -27.79
C LYS A 45 1.20 4.24 -27.69
N ALA A 46 2.23 4.90 -27.17
CA ALA A 46 3.50 4.26 -26.85
C ALA A 46 3.33 3.21 -25.75
N MET A 47 2.64 3.55 -24.66
CA MET A 47 2.40 2.64 -23.55
C MET A 47 1.51 1.46 -23.94
N GLN A 48 0.47 1.69 -24.75
CA GLN A 48 -0.36 0.63 -25.33
C GLN A 48 0.49 -0.37 -26.14
N SER A 49 1.47 0.12 -26.91
CA SER A 49 2.41 -0.73 -27.65
C SER A 49 3.30 -1.55 -26.72
N LEU A 50 3.82 -0.96 -25.63
CA LEU A 50 4.66 -1.67 -24.67
C LEU A 50 3.88 -2.74 -23.89
N LYS A 51 2.65 -2.40 -23.47
CA LYS A 51 1.71 -3.34 -22.83
C LYS A 51 1.45 -4.56 -23.69
N SER A 52 1.15 -4.36 -24.99
CA SER A 52 0.85 -5.47 -25.91
C SER A 52 2.00 -6.49 -26.06
N ARG A 53 3.23 -6.08 -25.72
CA ARG A 53 4.44 -6.92 -25.74
C ARG A 53 4.83 -7.48 -24.37
N GLY A 54 4.07 -7.17 -23.32
CA GLY A 54 4.35 -7.61 -21.95
C GLY A 54 5.43 -6.81 -21.21
N PHE A 55 5.92 -5.71 -21.76
CA PHE A 55 6.97 -4.89 -21.12
C PHE A 55 6.45 -4.00 -19.99
N VAL A 56 5.13 -3.79 -19.93
CA VAL A 56 4.48 -2.91 -18.96
C VAL A 56 3.17 -3.55 -18.53
N SER A 57 2.89 -3.53 -17.23
CA SER A 57 1.58 -3.86 -16.67
C SER A 57 0.71 -2.60 -16.62
N GLU A 58 -0.55 -2.70 -17.05
CA GLU A 58 -1.49 -1.59 -17.09
C GLU A 58 -2.62 -1.82 -16.09
N GLN A 59 -2.87 -0.83 -15.23
CA GLN A 59 -4.07 -0.69 -14.42
C GLN A 59 -4.84 0.54 -14.88
N PHE A 60 -6.14 0.40 -15.15
CA PHE A 60 -6.99 1.53 -15.54
C PHE A 60 -8.02 1.80 -14.46
N ALA A 61 -8.05 3.02 -13.95
CA ALA A 61 -9.01 3.44 -12.93
C ALA A 61 -9.31 4.94 -13.04
N TRP A 62 -10.57 5.34 -12.82
CA TRP A 62 -10.98 6.75 -12.78
C TRP A 62 -10.60 7.59 -14.01
N ARG A 63 -10.60 6.98 -15.21
CA ARG A 63 -10.10 7.61 -16.46
C ARG A 63 -8.59 7.89 -16.46
N HIS A 64 -7.81 7.27 -15.60
CA HIS A 64 -6.35 7.31 -15.59
C HIS A 64 -5.77 5.94 -15.89
N PHE A 65 -4.77 5.92 -16.75
CA PHE A 65 -3.89 4.78 -16.98
C PHE A 65 -2.74 4.86 -15.99
N TYR A 66 -2.49 3.75 -15.31
CA TYR A 66 -1.36 3.52 -14.43
C TYR A 66 -0.53 2.40 -15.05
N TRP A 67 0.72 2.69 -15.37
CA TRP A 67 1.63 1.74 -15.99
C TRP A 67 2.79 1.44 -15.08
N TYR A 68 3.08 0.15 -14.91
CA TYR A 68 4.19 -0.36 -14.11
C TYR A 68 5.16 -1.10 -15.01
N LEU A 69 6.43 -0.72 -14.99
CA LEU A 69 7.46 -1.37 -15.78
C LEU A 69 7.74 -2.78 -15.24
N THR A 70 7.73 -3.79 -16.11
CA THR A 70 8.05 -5.18 -15.74
C THR A 70 9.54 -5.46 -15.88
N ASN A 71 10.03 -6.56 -15.29
CA ASN A 71 11.45 -6.94 -15.39
C ASN A 71 11.91 -7.12 -16.85
N ASP A 72 11.06 -7.71 -17.70
CA ASP A 72 11.33 -7.88 -19.13
C ASP A 72 11.37 -6.52 -19.85
N GLY A 73 10.48 -5.61 -19.45
CA GLY A 73 10.46 -4.23 -19.95
C GLY A 73 11.73 -3.46 -19.61
N ILE A 74 12.30 -3.65 -18.42
CA ILE A 74 13.59 -3.05 -18.02
C ILE A 74 14.69 -3.50 -19.00
N SER A 75 14.78 -4.80 -19.29
CA SER A 75 15.76 -5.35 -20.22
C SER A 75 15.59 -4.81 -21.64
N TYR A 76 14.33 -4.73 -22.12
CA TYR A 76 14.02 -4.17 -23.44
C TYR A 76 14.41 -2.69 -23.55
N LEU A 77 14.01 -1.86 -22.59
CA LEU A 77 14.30 -0.43 -22.60
C LEU A 77 15.80 -0.15 -22.47
N ARG A 78 16.53 -0.95 -21.69
CA ARG A 78 17.99 -0.86 -21.59
C ARG A 78 18.67 -1.07 -22.94
N ASN A 79 18.28 -2.12 -23.66
CA ASN A 79 18.81 -2.42 -24.98
C ASN A 79 18.43 -1.35 -26.02
N TYR A 80 17.21 -0.82 -25.94
CA TYR A 80 16.72 0.21 -26.86
C TYR A 80 17.39 1.57 -26.65
N LEU A 81 17.65 1.95 -25.41
CA LEU A 81 18.26 3.23 -25.02
C LEU A 81 19.80 3.16 -24.96
N HIS A 82 20.38 1.97 -25.14
CA HIS A 82 21.83 1.72 -25.04
C HIS A 82 22.43 2.14 -23.70
N LEU A 83 21.70 1.85 -22.61
CA LEU A 83 22.12 2.17 -21.24
C LEU A 83 22.95 1.01 -20.66
N PRO A 84 23.96 1.28 -19.82
CA PRO A 84 24.71 0.23 -19.12
C PRO A 84 23.83 -0.50 -18.09
N ALA A 85 24.23 -1.74 -17.74
CA ALA A 85 23.47 -2.62 -16.84
C ALA A 85 23.29 -2.07 -15.41
N GLU A 86 24.14 -1.14 -15.01
CA GLU A 86 24.14 -0.51 -13.68
C GLU A 86 22.94 0.42 -13.46
N ILE A 87 22.40 1.01 -14.54
CA ILE A 87 21.27 1.92 -14.39
C ILE A 87 20.00 1.11 -14.20
N VAL A 88 19.40 1.33 -13.04
CA VAL A 88 18.19 0.66 -12.56
C VAL A 88 17.10 1.73 -12.36
N PRO A 89 15.83 1.45 -12.71
CA PRO A 89 14.71 2.36 -12.44
C PRO A 89 14.61 2.75 -10.96
N SER A 90 14.10 3.95 -10.70
CA SER A 90 13.94 4.49 -9.34
C SER A 90 13.16 3.57 -8.40
N THR A 91 12.19 2.81 -8.91
CA THR A 91 11.42 1.82 -8.13
C THR A 91 12.27 0.71 -7.49
N LEU A 92 13.43 0.38 -8.07
CA LEU A 92 14.30 -0.68 -7.57
C LEU A 92 15.53 -0.13 -6.84
N LYS A 93 15.78 1.18 -6.89
CA LYS A 93 16.79 1.83 -6.04
C LYS A 93 16.30 1.83 -4.59
N ARG A 94 17.06 1.21 -3.69
CA ARG A 94 16.78 1.27 -2.25
C ARG A 94 16.87 2.72 -1.79
N GLN A 95 15.75 3.33 -1.39
CA GLN A 95 15.80 4.61 -0.69
C GLN A 95 16.55 4.42 0.63
N THR A 96 17.65 5.14 0.81
CA THR A 96 18.27 5.34 2.11
C THR A 96 17.28 6.15 2.94
N ARG A 97 16.46 5.46 3.73
CA ARG A 97 15.63 6.12 4.74
C ARG A 97 16.61 6.82 5.67
N PRO A 98 16.61 8.17 5.79
CA PRO A 98 17.35 8.79 6.86
C PRO A 98 16.76 8.18 8.13
N GLU A 99 17.59 7.48 8.88
CA GLU A 99 17.25 7.04 10.22
C GLU A 99 16.89 8.33 10.95
N THR A 100 15.58 8.60 11.07
CA THR A 100 15.11 9.60 12.01
C THR A 100 15.61 9.11 13.34
N ALA A 101 16.74 9.67 13.77
CA ALA A 101 17.08 9.89 15.14
C ALA A 101 15.89 10.65 15.74
N ARG A 102 14.81 9.92 16.05
CA ARG A 102 13.96 10.30 17.15
C ARG A 102 14.90 10.17 18.34
N PRO A 103 15.36 11.27 18.96
CA PRO A 103 15.94 11.13 20.28
C PRO A 103 14.83 10.48 21.10
N ARG A 104 15.02 9.21 21.46
CA ARG A 104 14.25 8.61 22.53
C ARG A 104 14.56 9.53 23.72
N PRO A 105 13.59 10.29 24.27
CA PRO A 105 13.90 11.12 25.41
C PRO A 105 14.33 10.16 26.51
N THR A 106 15.62 10.12 26.81
CA THR A 106 16.14 9.53 28.02
C THR A 106 15.58 10.39 29.14
N ALA A 107 14.46 9.97 29.70
CA ALA A 107 13.89 10.65 30.86
C ALA A 107 14.99 10.70 31.94
N PRO A 108 15.30 11.87 32.50
CA PRO A 108 16.23 11.94 33.61
C PRO A 108 15.63 11.12 34.75
N ARG A 109 16.41 10.15 35.23
CA ARG A 109 16.13 9.37 36.42
C ARG A 109 16.18 10.35 37.60
N SER A 110 15.06 11.01 37.88
CA SER A 110 14.89 11.80 39.09
C SER A 110 14.68 10.84 40.25
N GLU A 111 15.69 10.70 41.08
CA GLU A 111 15.46 10.35 42.49
C GLU A 111 14.48 11.37 43.09
N GLY A 112 13.52 10.89 43.89
CA GLY A 112 12.60 11.76 44.59
C GLY A 112 11.20 11.18 44.80
N ALA A 113 11.10 10.24 45.75
CA ALA A 113 10.02 10.08 46.73
C ALA A 113 8.54 10.21 46.29
N ARG A 114 7.80 9.09 46.34
CA ARG A 114 6.52 8.90 47.10
C ARG A 114 5.91 7.50 46.86
N PRO A 115 5.12 6.97 47.82
CA PRO A 115 5.24 5.58 48.29
C PRO A 115 4.47 4.57 47.44
N ALA A 116 5.15 3.46 47.14
CA ALA A 116 4.64 2.33 46.36
C ALA A 116 4.00 1.27 47.26
N GLU A 117 3.14 1.65 48.21
CA GLU A 117 2.42 0.69 49.08
C GLU A 117 1.02 0.35 48.57
N ASP A 118 0.32 1.26 47.88
CA ASP A 118 -1.07 1.05 47.44
C ASP A 118 -1.25 -0.02 46.34
N ARG A 119 -0.23 -0.28 45.52
CA ARG A 119 -0.33 -1.23 44.40
C ARG A 119 -0.09 -2.70 44.79
N ALA A 120 0.52 -2.93 45.95
CA ALA A 120 0.83 -4.27 46.44
C ALA A 120 -0.36 -4.94 47.14
N ALA A 121 -1.28 -4.16 47.72
CA ALA A 121 -2.48 -4.66 48.39
C ALA A 121 -3.50 -5.30 47.42
N TYR A 122 -3.58 -4.80 46.17
CA TYR A 122 -4.53 -5.32 45.17
C TYR A 122 -4.17 -6.70 44.60
N ARG A 123 -2.93 -7.18 44.79
CA ARG A 123 -2.50 -8.51 44.32
C ARG A 123 -2.79 -9.63 45.33
N ARG A 124 -3.10 -9.29 46.58
CA ARG A 124 -3.40 -10.27 47.62
C ARG A 124 -4.91 -10.33 47.80
N ALA A 125 -5.55 -11.19 46.99
CA ALA A 125 -6.94 -11.57 47.18
C ALA A 125 -7.19 -11.96 48.66
N PRO A 126 -8.12 -11.34 49.39
CA PRO A 126 -8.43 -11.69 50.76
C PRO A 126 -9.35 -12.90 50.77
N GLY A 127 -8.85 -14.00 51.32
CA GLY A 127 -9.62 -15.23 51.52
C GLY A 127 -8.98 -16.18 52.52
N ALA A 128 -8.38 -15.66 53.60
CA ALA A 128 -7.92 -16.49 54.73
C ALA A 128 -7.62 -15.65 55.98
N SER A 129 -8.65 -15.08 56.63
CA SER A 129 -8.81 -15.07 58.11
C SER A 129 -9.98 -14.18 58.55
N SER A 130 -10.88 -14.82 59.31
CA SER A 130 -11.84 -14.28 60.28
C SER A 130 -12.94 -13.32 59.83
N GLY A 131 -14.18 -13.84 59.88
CA GLY A 131 -15.34 -13.11 60.42
C GLY A 131 -16.38 -12.62 59.39
N GLY A 132 -17.54 -13.28 59.33
CA GLY A 132 -18.75 -12.81 58.61
C GLY A 132 -19.38 -11.54 59.22
N PRO A 133 -20.62 -11.11 58.86
CA PRO A 133 -21.70 -11.87 58.22
C PRO A 133 -22.42 -11.17 57.03
N ASP A 134 -23.23 -11.96 56.32
CA ASP A 134 -24.48 -11.60 55.63
C ASP A 134 -24.55 -10.44 54.60
N LYS A 135 -24.72 -10.80 53.31
CA LYS A 135 -25.96 -10.54 52.53
C LYS A 135 -25.86 -11.10 51.09
N LYS A 136 -26.64 -12.16 50.85
CA LYS A 136 -27.53 -12.46 49.69
C LYS A 136 -27.11 -11.91 48.30
N ALA A 137 -27.13 -12.62 47.18
CA ALA A 137 -27.73 -13.90 46.74
C ALA A 137 -27.05 -14.25 45.39
N GLU A 138 -26.65 -15.50 45.15
CA GLU A 138 -27.38 -16.44 44.27
C GLU A 138 -27.58 -15.93 42.83
N VAL A 139 -26.77 -16.39 41.87
CA VAL A 139 -27.14 -17.44 40.89
C VAL A 139 -25.99 -17.74 39.91
N GLY A 140 -25.41 -18.93 40.06
CA GLY A 140 -25.18 -19.93 39.00
C GLY A 140 -24.39 -19.60 37.72
N ALA A 141 -23.31 -20.35 37.51
CA ALA A 141 -22.58 -20.48 36.26
C ALA A 141 -23.42 -21.14 35.15
N GLY A 142 -23.36 -20.60 33.93
CA GLY A 142 -23.95 -21.17 32.73
C GLY A 142 -22.91 -21.27 31.61
N THR A 143 -22.28 -22.44 31.49
CA THR A 143 -21.54 -22.89 30.31
C THR A 143 -22.53 -23.18 29.18
N GLY A 144 -22.38 -22.52 28.03
CA GLY A 144 -23.21 -22.77 26.86
C GLY A 144 -22.51 -22.33 25.57
N ASP A 145 -22.24 -23.32 24.72
CA ASP A 145 -21.73 -23.19 23.35
C ASP A 145 -22.69 -22.32 22.50
N LEU A 146 -22.16 -21.30 21.82
CA LEU A 146 -22.94 -20.39 20.97
C LEU A 146 -22.78 -20.77 19.49
N GLU A 147 -23.62 -21.70 19.02
CA GLU A 147 -23.81 -21.94 17.59
C GLU A 147 -24.76 -20.89 16.99
N PHE A 148 -24.28 -20.09 16.04
CA PHE A 148 -25.13 -19.15 15.28
C PHE A 148 -25.56 -19.78 13.95
N ARG A 149 -26.79 -20.28 13.90
CA ARG A 149 -27.40 -20.93 12.72
C ARG A 149 -28.57 -20.11 12.17
N GLY A 150 -28.38 -19.54 10.96
CA GLY A 150 -29.43 -19.05 10.05
C GLY A 150 -30.18 -17.79 10.51
N GLY A 151 -30.33 -16.71 9.75
CA GLY A 151 -30.36 -16.49 8.31
C GLY A 151 -31.64 -15.71 8.00
N PHE A 152 -31.58 -14.59 7.26
CA PHE A 152 -32.76 -13.96 6.63
C PHE A 152 -32.38 -13.13 5.40
N GLY A 153 -32.74 -13.66 4.22
CA GLY A 153 -33.45 -12.93 3.16
C GLY A 153 -32.68 -12.00 2.21
N ARG A 154 -32.62 -12.39 0.93
CA ARG A 154 -33.22 -11.65 -0.20
C ARG A 154 -33.18 -12.49 -1.49
N GLY A 155 -34.31 -12.53 -2.19
CA GLY A 155 -34.62 -13.52 -3.22
C GLY A 155 -34.19 -13.19 -4.66
N GLN A 156 -34.00 -14.28 -5.41
CA GLN A 156 -34.59 -14.61 -6.72
C GLN A 156 -34.22 -13.81 -7.98
N ARG A 157 -33.46 -14.44 -8.89
CA ARG A 157 -33.93 -15.01 -10.19
C ARG A 157 -32.76 -15.42 -11.11
N GLY A 158 -32.90 -16.59 -11.75
CA GLY A 158 -32.56 -16.79 -13.16
C GLY A 158 -31.61 -17.95 -13.51
N GLY A 159 -32.14 -18.97 -14.22
CA GLY A 159 -31.36 -19.68 -15.26
C GLY A 159 -31.45 -21.21 -15.31
N GLN A 160 -32.39 -21.74 -16.11
CA GLN A 160 -32.37 -23.04 -16.83
C GLN A 160 -33.60 -23.00 -17.76
N GLN A 161 -33.58 -23.32 -19.06
CA GLN A 161 -32.71 -24.10 -19.94
C GLN A 161 -32.59 -23.40 -21.31
#